data_AF-A0A8C2Y3G1-F1
#
_entry.id   AF-A0A8C2Y3G1-F1
#
_cell.length_a   1.000
_cell.length_b   1.000
_cell.length_c   1.000
_cell.angle_alpha   90.00
_cell.angle_beta   90.00
_cell.angle_gamma   90.00
#
_symmetry.space_group_name_H-M   'P 1'
#
loop_
_entity.id
_entity.type
_entity.pdbx_description
1 polymer ?
#
loop_
_entity_poly.entity_id
_entity_poly.type
_entity_poly.pdbx_seq_one_letter_code
_entity_poly.pdbx_strand_id
1 'polypeptide(L)'
;LWVRAAAPGDRIRLQFRFFLVYSLAPPSVPPALNASAPLPADPCAPGSYLQLYEGPPGTPRPLGAPLCGLTIPAPVTTSGDLLGLRLVTRGRQPRVDFVGEVTSFRLGSCGGYFPCRNGRCIPPSLVCDRWGMDNCGDGSDQASWPPANCRAPSPEPSQEGNTDDSASQTLTSSPALPSSGPLGTAAERSPPAHWDPARQGVALEGRWLLVTTHYCRIHRDHTCPAPGMGRGQQARAEA
;
A
#
# COMPACT_ATOMS: atom_id res chain seq x y z
N LEU A 1 7.97 -8.12 -9.76
CA LEU A 1 8.14 -6.94 -8.87
C LEU A 1 8.47 -7.45 -7.49
N TRP A 2 9.43 -6.85 -6.80
CA TRP A 2 9.74 -7.18 -5.41
C TRP A 2 9.54 -5.95 -4.52
N VAL A 3 8.92 -6.17 -3.37
CA VAL A 3 8.66 -5.16 -2.36
C VAL A 3 9.39 -5.58 -1.08
N ARG A 4 10.10 -4.62 -0.47
CA ARG A 4 10.80 -4.84 0.81
C ARG A 4 10.14 -4.04 1.93
N ALA A 5 10.05 -4.66 3.10
CA ALA A 5 9.56 -4.05 4.32
C ALA A 5 10.43 -2.85 4.73
N ALA A 6 9.87 -1.96 5.54
CA ALA A 6 10.51 -0.72 5.93
C ALA A 6 11.76 -0.93 6.81
N ALA A 7 11.80 -2.03 7.58
CA ALA A 7 12.92 -2.38 8.43
C ALA A 7 13.21 -3.89 8.44
N PRO A 8 14.45 -4.31 8.75
CA PRO A 8 14.75 -5.72 8.97
C PRO A 8 13.88 -6.32 10.08
N GLY A 9 13.29 -7.49 9.83
CA GLY A 9 12.40 -8.17 10.76
C GLY A 9 10.94 -7.70 10.72
N ASP A 10 10.64 -6.59 10.05
CA ASP A 10 9.26 -6.26 9.69
C ASP A 10 8.72 -7.30 8.69
N ARG A 11 7.40 -7.44 8.68
CA ARG A 11 6.63 -8.23 7.73
C ARG A 11 5.76 -7.32 6.88
N ILE A 12 5.25 -7.87 5.79
CA ILE A 12 4.45 -7.15 4.82
C ILE A 12 3.02 -7.69 4.82
N ARG A 13 2.04 -6.78 4.87
CA ARG A 13 0.64 -7.07 4.57
C ARG A 13 0.26 -6.38 3.26
N LEU A 14 -0.28 -7.13 2.30
CA LEU A 14 -0.82 -6.63 1.04
C LEU A 14 -2.35 -6.74 1.07
N GLN A 15 -3.04 -5.65 0.76
CA GLN A 15 -4.49 -5.63 0.58
C GLN A 15 -4.84 -4.95 -0.74
N PHE A 16 -5.63 -5.64 -1.56
CA PHE A 16 -6.14 -5.08 -2.80
C PHE A 16 -7.33 -4.15 -2.53
N ARG A 17 -7.38 -3.03 -3.23
CA ARG A 17 -8.54 -2.13 -3.33
C ARG A 17 -9.28 -2.29 -4.65
N PHE A 18 -8.58 -2.76 -5.67
CA PHE A 18 -9.12 -3.07 -6.98
C PHE A 18 -8.38 -4.28 -7.53
N PHE A 19 -9.10 -5.20 -8.18
CA PHE A 19 -8.50 -6.40 -8.74
C PHE A 19 -9.24 -6.88 -9.97
N LEU A 20 -8.51 -7.00 -11.07
CA LEU A 20 -8.99 -7.46 -12.36
C LEU A 20 -7.82 -8.17 -13.05
N VAL A 21 -7.84 -9.50 -13.10
CA VAL A 21 -6.80 -10.30 -13.74
C VAL A 21 -7.45 -11.49 -14.43
N TYR A 22 -7.74 -11.37 -15.72
CA TYR A 22 -8.37 -12.46 -16.47
C TYR A 22 -8.02 -12.38 -17.96
N SER A 23 -8.45 -13.39 -18.71
CA SER A 23 -8.32 -13.42 -20.16
C SER A 23 -9.67 -13.74 -20.78
N LEU A 24 -9.95 -13.19 -21.96
CA LEU A 24 -11.19 -13.49 -22.65
C LEU A 24 -11.12 -14.90 -23.22
N ALA A 25 -12.17 -15.69 -22.95
CA ALA A 25 -12.33 -16.99 -23.57
C ALA A 25 -12.45 -16.82 -25.10
N PRO A 26 -11.89 -17.73 -25.91
CA PRO A 26 -12.25 -17.79 -27.32
C PRO A 26 -13.77 -18.06 -27.46
N PRO A 27 -14.40 -17.67 -28.59
CA PRO A 27 -15.77 -18.08 -28.86
C PRO A 27 -15.87 -19.60 -28.74
N SER A 28 -16.81 -20.06 -27.91
CA SER A 28 -16.92 -21.44 -27.45
C SER A 28 -17.08 -22.43 -28.61
N VAL A 29 -16.16 -23.40 -28.72
CA VAL A 29 -16.49 -24.73 -29.24
C VAL A 29 -17.20 -25.45 -28.08
N PRO A 30 -18.36 -26.11 -28.31
CA PRO A 30 -19.12 -26.73 -27.23
C PRO A 30 -18.25 -27.77 -26.50
N PRO A 31 -18.38 -27.88 -25.16
CA PRO A 31 -17.61 -28.84 -24.39
C PRO A 31 -18.04 -30.26 -24.79
N ALA A 32 -17.08 -31.12 -25.10
CA ALA A 32 -17.33 -32.55 -25.14
C ALA A 32 -17.79 -32.99 -23.75
N LEU A 33 -19.05 -33.44 -23.66
CA LEU A 33 -19.63 -34.07 -22.48
C LEU A 33 -18.91 -35.39 -22.24
N ASN A 34 -17.78 -35.38 -21.53
CA ASN A 34 -17.26 -36.49 -20.75
C ASN A 34 -15.92 -36.12 -20.13
N ALA A 35 -15.90 -35.93 -18.83
CA ALA A 35 -14.90 -36.52 -17.94
C ALA A 35 -15.18 -36.04 -16.52
N SER A 36 -15.28 -37.00 -15.60
CA SER A 36 -15.02 -36.81 -14.18
C SER A 36 -13.59 -36.26 -14.02
N ALA A 37 -13.42 -34.96 -14.13
CA ALA A 37 -12.12 -34.32 -14.09
C ALA A 37 -11.66 -34.14 -12.64
N PRO A 38 -10.40 -34.46 -12.30
CA PRO A 38 -9.82 -34.08 -11.02
C PRO A 38 -9.89 -32.55 -10.83
N LEU A 39 -9.94 -32.10 -9.57
CA LEU A 39 -9.85 -30.67 -9.19
C LEU A 39 -8.75 -29.95 -10.02
N PRO A 40 -8.97 -28.69 -10.45
CA PRO A 40 -8.06 -28.06 -11.41
C PRO A 40 -6.65 -27.93 -10.82
N ALA A 41 -5.64 -28.37 -11.58
CA ALA A 41 -4.22 -28.21 -11.24
C ALA A 41 -3.76 -26.73 -11.19
N ASP A 42 -4.57 -25.81 -11.72
CA ASP A 42 -4.42 -24.35 -11.67
C ASP A 42 -5.81 -23.72 -11.83
N PRO A 43 -6.38 -23.05 -10.80
CA PRO A 43 -7.72 -22.46 -10.87
C PRO A 43 -7.83 -21.32 -11.88
N CYS A 44 -6.71 -20.76 -12.33
CA CYS A 44 -6.67 -19.65 -13.27
C CYS A 44 -6.37 -20.08 -14.70
N ALA A 45 -6.11 -21.37 -14.96
CA ALA A 45 -5.85 -21.87 -16.30
C ALA A 45 -7.12 -21.85 -17.19
N PRO A 46 -7.00 -21.54 -18.50
CA PRO A 46 -5.80 -21.14 -19.25
C PRO A 46 -5.52 -19.62 -19.25
N GLY A 47 -6.13 -18.87 -18.34
CA GLY A 47 -6.10 -17.41 -18.28
C GLY A 47 -4.89 -16.80 -17.57
N SER A 48 -4.92 -15.47 -17.51
CA SER A 48 -3.92 -14.68 -16.78
C SER A 48 -4.11 -14.80 -15.27
N TYR A 49 -3.03 -14.70 -14.52
CA TYR A 49 -3.06 -14.71 -13.05
C TYR A 49 -1.93 -13.88 -12.45
N LEU A 50 -2.12 -13.48 -11.20
CA LEU A 50 -1.11 -12.89 -10.34
C LEU A 50 -0.71 -13.92 -9.28
N GLN A 51 0.57 -14.24 -9.18
CA GLN A 51 1.12 -15.07 -8.11
C GLN A 51 1.93 -14.20 -7.15
N LEU A 52 1.64 -14.36 -5.86
CA LEU A 52 2.41 -13.75 -4.78
C LEU A 52 3.49 -14.72 -4.30
N TYR A 53 4.61 -14.18 -3.83
CA TYR A 53 5.74 -14.94 -3.33
C TYR A 53 6.30 -14.30 -2.05
N GLU A 54 6.90 -15.12 -1.20
CA GLU A 54 7.69 -14.67 -0.05
C GLU A 54 9.08 -15.33 -0.04
N GLY A 55 9.98 -14.76 0.76
CA GLY A 55 11.36 -15.21 0.87
C GLY A 55 12.32 -14.53 -0.11
N PRO A 56 13.60 -14.92 -0.12
CA PRO A 56 14.61 -14.30 -0.96
C PRO A 56 14.33 -14.58 -2.45
N PRO A 57 14.63 -13.64 -3.37
CA PRO A 57 14.26 -13.80 -4.77
C PRO A 57 14.98 -14.95 -5.49
N GLY A 58 16.09 -15.45 -4.95
CA GLY A 58 16.78 -16.62 -5.49
C GLY A 58 16.06 -17.95 -5.22
N THR A 59 15.26 -18.02 -4.16
CA THR A 59 14.49 -19.22 -3.78
C THR A 59 13.09 -18.84 -3.26
N PRO A 60 12.27 -18.17 -4.09
CA PRO A 60 11.01 -17.60 -3.65
C PRO A 60 9.96 -18.70 -3.47
N ARG A 61 9.18 -18.62 -2.39
CA ARG A 61 8.10 -19.56 -2.10
C ARG A 61 6.74 -18.95 -2.48
N PRO A 62 5.86 -19.67 -3.20
CA PRO A 62 4.53 -19.17 -3.51
C PRO A 62 3.74 -18.89 -2.25
N LEU A 63 3.15 -17.70 -2.18
CA LEU A 63 2.29 -17.27 -1.08
C LEU A 63 0.82 -17.39 -1.54
N GLY A 64 0.21 -18.53 -1.23
CA GLY A 64 -1.15 -18.86 -1.65
C GLY A 64 -1.27 -19.30 -3.11
N ALA A 65 -2.52 -19.55 -3.53
CA ALA A 65 -2.85 -19.95 -4.90
C ALA A 65 -2.78 -18.75 -5.89
N PRO A 66 -2.65 -19.01 -7.20
CA PRO A 66 -2.79 -17.99 -8.23
C PRO A 66 -4.08 -17.18 -8.10
N LEU A 67 -3.98 -15.85 -8.25
CA LEU A 67 -5.11 -14.93 -8.15
C LEU A 67 -5.56 -14.49 -9.55
N CYS A 68 -6.85 -14.64 -9.84
CA CYS A 68 -7.47 -14.23 -11.10
C CYS A 68 -8.96 -13.88 -10.90
N GLY A 69 -9.58 -13.35 -11.95
CA GLY A 69 -10.96 -12.87 -11.94
C GLY A 69 -11.08 -11.39 -11.61
N LEU A 70 -12.24 -11.02 -11.08
CA LEU A 70 -12.64 -9.64 -10.76
C LEU A 70 -12.86 -9.41 -9.26
N THR A 71 -12.82 -10.48 -8.47
CA THR A 71 -13.07 -10.43 -7.03
C THR A 71 -11.80 -9.97 -6.32
N ILE A 72 -11.93 -8.97 -5.45
CA ILE A 72 -10.84 -8.48 -4.61
C ILE A 72 -10.34 -9.63 -3.71
N PRO A 73 -9.08 -10.06 -3.82
CA PRO A 73 -8.54 -11.13 -2.98
C PRO A 73 -8.46 -10.72 -1.52
N ALA A 74 -8.56 -11.72 -0.63
CA ALA A 74 -8.34 -11.51 0.80
C ALA A 74 -6.93 -10.93 1.05
N PRO A 75 -6.76 -10.09 2.10
CA PRO A 75 -5.46 -9.58 2.47
C PRO A 75 -4.46 -10.71 2.75
N VAL A 76 -3.22 -10.52 2.29
CA VAL A 76 -2.14 -11.51 2.42
C VAL A 76 -1.04 -10.94 3.30
N THR A 77 -0.44 -11.78 4.13
CA THR A 77 0.66 -11.41 5.03
C THR A 77 1.86 -12.31 4.80
N THR A 78 3.04 -11.74 4.65
CA THR A 78 4.31 -12.49 4.53
C THR A 78 4.83 -12.93 5.89
N SER A 79 5.66 -13.98 5.92
CA SER A 79 6.39 -14.39 7.12
C SER A 79 7.68 -13.57 7.34
N GLY A 80 8.20 -12.93 6.29
CA GLY A 80 9.43 -12.14 6.30
C GLY A 80 9.30 -10.76 5.64
N ASP A 81 10.43 -10.14 5.36
CA ASP A 81 10.55 -8.74 4.90
C ASP A 81 10.42 -8.54 3.39
N LEU A 82 10.15 -9.61 2.64
CA LEU A 82 10.08 -9.60 1.18
C LEU A 82 8.77 -10.16 0.65
N LEU A 83 8.17 -9.40 -0.26
CA LEU A 83 6.98 -9.78 -1.02
C LEU A 83 7.26 -9.67 -2.52
N GLY A 84 7.12 -10.79 -3.23
CA GLY A 84 7.24 -10.88 -4.67
C GLY A 84 5.87 -10.90 -5.34
N LEU A 85 5.72 -10.18 -6.44
CA LEU A 85 4.55 -10.21 -7.30
C LEU A 85 4.97 -10.61 -8.71
N ARG A 86 4.37 -11.67 -9.23
CA ARG A 86 4.55 -12.15 -10.60
C ARG A 86 3.21 -12.18 -11.31
N LEU A 87 3.03 -11.24 -12.22
CA LEU A 87 1.93 -11.27 -13.17
C LEU A 87 2.31 -12.19 -14.33
N VAL A 88 1.41 -13.10 -14.68
CA VAL A 88 1.54 -13.96 -15.86
C VAL A 88 0.32 -13.76 -16.74
N THR A 89 0.54 -13.26 -17.95
CA THR A 89 -0.51 -13.04 -18.94
C THR A 89 -0.58 -14.21 -19.91
N ARG A 90 -1.68 -14.97 -19.89
CA ARG A 90 -1.92 -16.13 -20.78
C ARG A 90 -3.26 -15.98 -21.49
N GLY A 91 -3.51 -16.81 -22.50
CA GLY A 91 -4.80 -16.81 -23.21
C GLY A 91 -4.98 -15.63 -24.16
N ARG A 92 -6.22 -15.40 -24.61
CA ARG A 92 -6.54 -14.33 -25.56
C ARG A 92 -6.96 -13.06 -24.83
N GLN A 93 -6.45 -11.93 -25.33
CA GLN A 93 -6.86 -10.59 -24.92
C GLN A 93 -6.88 -10.41 -23.39
N PRO A 94 -5.71 -10.51 -22.73
CA PRO A 94 -5.61 -10.38 -21.28
C PRO A 94 -6.09 -9.00 -20.82
N ARG A 95 -6.81 -8.99 -19.71
CA ARG A 95 -7.30 -7.81 -19.02
C ARG A 95 -6.68 -7.84 -17.64
N VAL A 96 -5.85 -6.85 -17.35
CA VAL A 96 -5.12 -6.75 -16.09
C VAL A 96 -5.17 -5.32 -15.60
N ASP A 97 -5.70 -5.15 -14.40
CA ASP A 97 -5.63 -3.93 -13.63
C ASP A 97 -5.88 -4.26 -12.16
N PHE A 98 -5.01 -3.81 -11.27
CA PHE A 98 -5.16 -4.05 -9.84
C PHE A 98 -4.45 -2.94 -9.08
N VAL A 99 -5.02 -2.58 -7.94
CA VAL A 99 -4.43 -1.62 -7.01
C VAL A 99 -4.34 -2.33 -5.67
N GLY A 100 -3.12 -2.46 -5.17
CA GLY A 100 -2.83 -3.01 -3.85
C GLY A 100 -2.08 -2.01 -3.01
N GLU A 101 -2.37 -2.03 -1.71
CA GLU A 101 -1.72 -1.24 -0.68
C GLU A 101 -0.87 -2.18 0.18
N VAL A 102 0.33 -1.72 0.51
CA VAL A 102 1.34 -2.50 1.23
C VAL A 102 1.64 -1.85 2.56
N THR A 103 1.42 -2.58 3.65
CA THR A 103 1.73 -2.18 5.02
C THR A 103 2.95 -2.94 5.52
N SER A 104 4.01 -2.21 5.90
CA SER A 104 5.10 -2.78 6.72
C SER A 104 4.67 -2.77 8.18
N PHE A 105 4.76 -3.90 8.86
CA PHE A 105 4.44 -3.99 10.28
C PHE A 105 5.47 -4.85 11.01
N ARG A 106 5.66 -4.58 12.30
CA ARG A 106 6.48 -5.43 13.19
C ARG A 106 5.62 -6.14 14.20
N LEU A 107 6.20 -7.16 14.80
CA LEU A 107 5.65 -7.88 15.95
C LEU A 107 6.49 -7.56 17.19
N GLY A 108 5.84 -7.60 18.35
CA GLY A 108 6.51 -7.36 19.64
C GLY A 108 6.32 -5.92 20.14
N SER A 109 7.38 -5.34 20.72
CA SER A 109 7.29 -4.00 21.31
C SER A 109 7.21 -2.92 20.21
N CYS A 110 6.15 -2.11 20.25
CA CYS A 110 5.93 -1.10 19.23
C CYS A 110 6.85 0.12 19.37
N GLY A 111 7.33 0.45 20.57
CA GLY A 111 8.10 1.67 20.78
C GLY A 111 7.32 2.89 20.28
N GLY A 112 7.87 3.61 19.30
CA GLY A 112 7.20 4.75 18.64
C GLY A 112 6.17 4.39 17.56
N TYR A 113 5.93 3.10 17.29
CA TYR A 113 4.91 2.63 16.35
C TYR A 113 3.55 2.54 17.05
N PHE A 114 2.46 2.60 16.26
CA PHE A 114 1.11 2.42 16.78
C PHE A 114 0.84 0.94 17.11
N PRO A 115 0.39 0.61 18.34
CA PRO A 115 0.07 -0.76 18.74
C PRO A 115 -1.34 -1.15 18.27
N CYS A 116 -1.41 -2.06 17.30
CA CYS A 116 -2.65 -2.71 16.91
C CYS A 116 -3.15 -3.67 17.99
N ARG A 117 -4.46 -3.91 18.04
CA ARG A 117 -5.07 -4.83 19.02
C ARG A 117 -4.62 -6.29 18.83
N ASN A 118 -4.28 -6.69 17.61
CA ASN A 118 -3.76 -8.01 17.26
C ASN A 118 -2.25 -8.19 17.51
N GLY A 119 -1.59 -7.21 18.15
CA GLY A 119 -0.17 -7.28 18.50
C GLY A 119 0.80 -6.92 17.37
N ARG A 120 0.28 -6.46 16.21
CA ARG A 120 1.09 -5.81 15.18
C ARG A 120 1.39 -4.37 15.58
N CYS A 121 2.49 -3.84 15.06
CA CYS A 121 2.79 -2.42 15.17
C CYS A 121 2.97 -1.83 13.78
N ILE A 122 2.22 -0.76 13.49
CA ILE A 122 2.27 -0.05 12.21
C ILE A 122 2.81 1.37 12.40
N PRO A 123 3.38 1.99 11.35
CA PRO A 123 3.76 3.39 11.40
C PRO A 123 2.57 4.29 11.80
N PRO A 124 2.76 5.31 12.65
CA PRO A 124 1.69 6.22 13.05
C PRO A 124 1.01 6.94 11.87
N SER A 125 1.71 7.12 10.75
CA SER A 125 1.15 7.72 9.52
C SER A 125 0.07 6.89 8.82
N LEU A 126 -0.12 5.65 9.25
CA LEU A 126 -1.15 4.73 8.76
C LEU A 126 -2.39 4.68 9.68
N VAL A 127 -2.34 5.34 10.84
CA VAL A 127 -3.48 5.45 11.76
C VAL A 127 -4.42 6.52 11.24
N CYS A 128 -5.72 6.19 11.17
CA CYS A 128 -6.75 7.07 10.61
C CYS A 128 -6.37 7.62 9.23
N ASP A 129 -5.71 6.80 8.40
CA ASP A 129 -5.32 7.26 7.08
C ASP A 129 -6.54 7.70 6.24
N ARG A 130 -6.31 8.65 5.33
CA ARG A 130 -7.39 9.23 4.51
C ARG A 130 -8.09 8.23 3.58
N TRP A 131 -7.53 7.03 3.42
CA TRP A 131 -8.09 5.99 2.57
C TRP A 131 -8.99 5.05 3.37
N GLY A 132 -8.92 5.06 4.71
CA GLY A 132 -9.61 4.13 5.58
C GLY A 132 -9.10 2.70 5.40
N MET A 133 -7.79 2.51 5.17
CA MET A 133 -7.23 1.14 5.12
C MET A 133 -7.19 0.54 6.51
N ASP A 134 -7.55 -0.75 6.60
CA ASP A 134 -7.27 -1.55 7.79
C ASP A 134 -5.82 -2.04 7.73
N ASN A 135 -4.88 -1.18 8.13
CA ASN A 135 -3.45 -1.48 8.10
C ASN A 135 -3.07 -2.47 9.20
N CYS A 136 -3.77 -2.44 10.34
CA CYS A 136 -3.59 -3.42 11.40
C CYS A 136 -4.09 -4.81 10.97
N GLY A 137 -5.10 -4.89 10.11
CA GLY A 137 -5.81 -6.12 9.76
C GLY A 137 -6.84 -6.55 10.80
N ASP A 138 -7.15 -5.70 11.78
CA ASP A 138 -8.13 -5.92 12.84
C ASP A 138 -9.03 -4.68 13.11
N GLY A 139 -8.92 -3.68 12.24
CA GLY A 139 -9.62 -2.39 12.26
C GLY A 139 -9.14 -1.42 13.34
N SER A 140 -8.16 -1.78 14.17
CA SER A 140 -7.80 -0.96 15.34
C SER A 140 -7.16 0.39 14.98
N ASP A 141 -6.51 0.51 13.82
CA ASP A 141 -5.96 1.77 13.31
C ASP A 141 -7.02 2.72 12.74
N GLN A 142 -8.25 2.25 12.55
CA GLN A 142 -9.38 3.02 12.03
C GLN A 142 -10.51 3.20 13.07
N ALA A 143 -10.26 2.79 14.31
CA ALA A 143 -11.27 2.80 15.37
C ALA A 143 -11.56 4.21 15.89
N SER A 144 -12.83 4.47 16.23
CA SER A 144 -13.25 5.76 16.82
C SER A 144 -12.91 5.92 18.31
N TRP A 145 -12.35 4.88 18.93
CA TRP A 145 -11.97 4.83 20.35
C TRP A 145 -10.45 4.70 20.50
N PRO A 146 -9.91 4.91 21.72
CA PRO A 146 -8.48 4.80 21.95
C PRO A 146 -7.92 3.41 21.58
N PRO A 147 -6.66 3.33 21.11
CA PRO A 147 -5.71 4.43 20.95
C PRO A 147 -5.82 5.21 19.63
N ALA A 148 -6.62 4.75 18.65
CA ALA A 148 -6.69 5.41 17.34
C ALA A 148 -7.50 6.72 17.37
N ASN A 149 -8.64 6.75 18.08
CA ASN A 149 -9.51 7.93 18.19
C ASN A 149 -9.81 8.61 16.83
N CYS A 150 -10.03 7.81 15.78
CA CYS A 150 -10.35 8.35 14.47
C CYS A 150 -11.68 9.09 14.52
N ARG A 151 -11.74 10.25 13.87
CA ARG A 151 -13.00 10.98 13.71
C ARG A 151 -13.96 10.11 12.92
N ALA A 152 -15.10 9.75 13.51
CA ALA A 152 -16.19 9.17 12.73
C ALA A 152 -16.53 10.16 11.60
N PRO A 153 -16.76 9.70 10.36
CA PRO A 153 -17.42 10.54 9.38
C PRO A 153 -18.68 11.09 10.03
N SER A 154 -18.74 12.41 10.24
CA SER A 154 -19.89 13.05 10.85
C SER A 154 -21.10 12.61 10.02
N PRO A 155 -22.17 12.04 10.61
CA PRO A 155 -23.43 11.99 9.89
C PRO A 155 -23.80 13.46 9.64
N GLU A 156 -23.68 13.88 8.38
CA GLU A 156 -24.25 15.15 7.90
C GLU A 156 -25.67 15.25 8.48
N PRO A 157 -26.01 16.32 9.22
CA PRO A 157 -27.40 16.54 9.58
C PRO A 157 -28.14 16.78 8.27
N SER A 158 -29.05 15.89 7.91
CA SER A 158 -30.07 16.16 6.90
C SER A 158 -30.92 17.33 7.41
N GLN A 159 -30.52 18.56 7.09
CA GLN A 159 -31.37 19.72 7.24
C GLN A 159 -32.35 19.74 6.07
N GLU A 160 -33.44 19.02 6.27
CA GLU A 160 -34.68 19.19 5.53
C GLU A 160 -35.51 20.25 6.28
N GLY A 161 -35.74 21.40 5.63
CA GLY A 161 -36.83 22.33 5.91
C GLY A 161 -36.66 23.30 7.08
N ASN A 162 -36.45 24.58 6.79
CA ASN A 162 -37.52 25.57 6.93
C ASN A 162 -37.14 26.90 6.25
N THR A 163 -38.00 27.29 5.32
CA THR A 163 -38.08 28.61 4.68
C THR A 163 -38.59 29.66 5.65
N ASP A 164 -38.27 30.92 5.32
CA ASP A 164 -38.86 32.19 5.74
C ASP A 164 -38.18 32.97 6.89
N ASP A 165 -37.27 33.86 6.44
CA ASP A 165 -37.49 35.32 6.32
C ASP A 165 -36.66 36.26 7.23
N SER A 166 -35.94 37.13 6.51
CA SER A 166 -35.38 38.46 6.81
C SER A 166 -35.07 38.87 8.26
N ALA A 167 -33.79 39.17 8.53
CA ALA A 167 -33.30 40.57 8.46
C ALA A 167 -31.81 40.69 8.86
N SER A 168 -31.16 41.60 8.16
CA SER A 168 -29.79 42.12 8.23
C SER A 168 -29.12 42.26 9.61
N GLN A 169 -27.81 41.99 9.63
CA GLN A 169 -26.74 42.82 10.26
C GLN A 169 -25.35 42.20 9.96
N THR A 170 -24.61 42.69 8.95
CA THR A 170 -23.47 43.64 9.06
C THR A 170 -22.38 43.31 10.09
N LEU A 171 -21.23 42.85 9.56
CA LEU A 171 -19.84 43.30 9.81
C LEU A 171 -19.41 43.68 11.23
N THR A 172 -18.51 42.89 11.84
CA THR A 172 -17.30 43.39 12.56
C THR A 172 -16.38 42.18 12.86
N SER A 173 -15.25 42.04 12.14
CA SER A 173 -13.91 42.56 12.47
C SER A 173 -13.09 41.64 13.38
N SER A 174 -12.09 41.00 12.78
CA SER A 174 -10.91 40.46 13.44
C SER A 174 -10.15 41.54 14.22
N PRO A 175 -9.36 41.16 15.22
CA PRO A 175 -8.13 41.88 15.54
C PRO A 175 -6.90 41.03 15.24
N ALA A 176 -5.92 41.68 14.64
CA ALA A 176 -4.57 41.19 14.36
C ALA A 176 -3.67 41.23 15.62
N LEU A 177 -2.54 40.54 15.50
CA LEU A 177 -1.39 40.51 16.43
C LEU A 177 -0.85 41.90 16.81
N PRO A 178 -0.11 41.95 17.93
CA PRO A 178 1.32 42.31 17.88
C PRO A 178 2.15 41.36 18.80
N SER A 179 3.48 41.25 18.85
CA SER A 179 4.65 41.83 18.21
C SER A 179 5.85 40.93 18.58
N SER A 180 6.95 41.11 17.85
CA SER A 180 8.18 40.32 17.74
C SER A 180 9.21 40.45 18.87
N GLY A 181 10.01 39.37 19.06
CA GLY A 181 11.48 39.38 19.29
C GLY A 181 12.01 39.15 20.73
N PRO A 182 13.28 38.71 20.94
CA PRO A 182 14.36 38.49 19.95
C PRO A 182 15.17 37.16 20.04
N LEU A 183 15.93 36.96 18.96
CA LEU A 183 17.20 36.27 18.70
C LEU A 183 18.01 35.58 19.84
N GLY A 184 18.45 34.34 19.57
CA GLY A 184 19.57 33.64 20.22
C GLY A 184 20.16 32.57 19.28
N THR A 185 21.49 32.54 19.18
CA THR A 185 22.33 32.02 18.08
C THR A 185 22.82 30.57 18.20
N ALA A 186 22.99 29.94 17.03
CA ALA A 186 24.01 28.98 16.57
C ALA A 186 24.61 27.92 17.53
N ALA A 187 24.51 26.64 17.12
CA ALA A 187 25.56 25.64 17.30
C ALA A 187 25.51 24.58 16.19
N GLU A 188 26.55 24.57 15.37
CA GLU A 188 26.86 23.62 14.30
C GLU A 188 27.88 22.60 14.83
N ARG A 189 27.63 21.29 14.67
CA ARG A 189 28.69 20.25 14.61
C ARG A 189 28.16 18.88 14.14
N SER A 190 28.52 18.58 12.89
CA SER A 190 28.97 17.34 12.24
C SER A 190 28.35 15.96 12.54
N PRO A 191 28.13 15.12 11.50
CA PRO A 191 27.62 13.75 11.60
C PRO A 191 28.73 12.68 11.68
N PRO A 192 28.44 11.48 12.23
CA PRO A 192 29.07 10.24 11.81
C PRO A 192 27.99 9.25 11.31
N ALA A 193 28.21 8.29 10.42
CA ALA A 193 29.39 7.80 9.73
C ALA A 193 28.96 7.34 8.33
N HIS A 194 29.90 7.38 7.40
CA HIS A 194 29.67 6.99 6.01
C HIS A 194 29.38 5.49 5.93
N TRP A 195 28.36 5.13 5.15
CA TRP A 195 28.02 3.73 4.88
C TRP A 195 28.63 3.39 3.51
N ASP A 196 29.74 2.65 3.51
CA ASP A 196 30.39 2.12 2.31
C ASP A 196 29.44 1.16 1.56
N PRO A 197 29.06 1.41 0.29
CA PRO A 197 28.20 0.51 -0.48
C PRO A 197 28.94 -0.70 -1.09
N ALA A 198 30.17 -1.00 -0.66
CA ALA A 198 31.06 -1.94 -1.34
C ALA A 198 31.27 -3.28 -0.62
N ARG A 199 30.25 -3.83 0.05
CA ARG A 199 30.26 -5.26 0.46
C ARG A 199 29.12 -6.02 -0.21
N GLN A 200 29.44 -6.47 -1.42
CA GLN A 200 28.72 -7.42 -2.29
C GLN A 200 28.40 -8.74 -1.54
N GLY A 201 27.38 -9.52 -1.91
CA GLY A 201 26.48 -9.32 -3.03
C GLY A 201 25.55 -10.50 -3.25
N VAL A 202 24.45 -10.22 -3.93
CA VAL A 202 23.88 -11.00 -5.03
C VAL A 202 23.19 -9.95 -5.90
N ALA A 203 23.60 -9.78 -7.15
CA ALA A 203 22.86 -8.98 -8.13
C ALA A 203 21.54 -9.71 -8.40
N LEU A 204 20.48 -9.31 -7.70
CA LEU A 204 19.15 -9.89 -7.84
C LEU A 204 18.42 -9.10 -8.94
N GLU A 205 18.42 -9.65 -10.15
CA GLU A 205 17.69 -9.12 -11.29
C GLU A 205 16.18 -9.01 -10.99
N GLY A 206 15.72 -7.79 -10.71
CA GLY A 206 14.32 -7.51 -10.45
C GLY A 206 14.10 -6.03 -10.15
N ARG A 207 12.94 -5.49 -10.54
CA ARG A 207 12.53 -4.14 -10.10
C ARG A 207 12.12 -4.21 -8.64
N TRP A 208 12.75 -3.35 -7.84
CA TRP A 208 12.59 -3.25 -6.39
C TRP A 208 11.81 -1.99 -6.05
N LEU A 209 10.82 -2.11 -5.18
CA LEU A 209 10.19 -0.98 -4.50
C LEU A 209 10.47 -1.10 -3.01
N LEU A 210 11.11 -0.07 -2.46
CA LEU A 210 11.26 0.07 -1.02
C LEU A 210 9.98 0.70 -0.48
N VAL A 211 9.35 0.07 0.51
CA VAL A 211 8.27 0.72 1.27
C VAL A 211 8.93 1.74 2.20
N THR A 212 9.27 2.91 1.65
CA THR A 212 9.44 4.10 2.48
C THR A 212 8.05 4.46 3.00
N THR A 213 7.95 5.16 4.13
CA THR A 213 6.72 5.42 4.91
C THR A 213 5.64 6.28 4.20
N HIS A 214 5.53 6.20 2.87
CA HIS A 214 4.45 6.73 2.05
C HIS A 214 4.04 5.73 0.95
N TYR A 215 2.76 5.33 1.02
CA TYR A 215 1.88 4.79 -0.03
C TYR A 215 2.54 4.33 -1.34
N CYS A 216 2.72 3.02 -1.48
CA CYS A 216 3.09 2.41 -2.77
C CYS A 216 1.83 1.97 -3.52
N ARG A 217 1.32 2.82 -4.42
CA ARG A 217 0.33 2.40 -5.42
C ARG A 217 1.03 1.62 -6.54
N ILE A 218 0.70 0.34 -6.66
CA ILE A 218 1.18 -0.49 -7.77
C ILE A 218 0.31 -0.19 -9.00
N HIS A 219 0.65 0.84 -9.77
CA HIS A 219 0.07 1.09 -11.10
C HIS A 219 0.96 0.51 -12.21
N ARG A 220 0.37 0.35 -13.39
CA ARG A 220 0.95 -0.16 -14.64
C ARG A 220 2.31 0.47 -15.03
N ASP A 221 2.65 1.65 -14.50
CA ASP A 221 3.84 2.44 -14.86
C ASP A 221 4.94 2.54 -13.77
N HIS A 222 4.93 1.66 -12.76
CA HIS A 222 6.09 1.41 -11.87
C HIS A 222 6.74 2.65 -11.19
N THR A 223 6.01 3.73 -10.94
CA THR A 223 6.59 4.97 -10.40
C THR A 223 6.10 5.26 -8.98
N CYS A 224 7.04 5.33 -8.04
CA CYS A 224 6.84 5.90 -6.71
C CYS A 224 7.29 7.37 -6.74
N PRO A 225 6.52 8.32 -6.18
CA PRO A 225 7.00 9.68 -6.04
C PRO A 225 8.15 9.72 -5.00
N ALA A 226 9.34 10.12 -5.45
CA ALA A 226 10.47 10.43 -4.58
C ALA A 226 10.20 11.72 -3.78
N PRO A 227 10.83 11.91 -2.61
CA PRO A 227 10.73 13.17 -1.87
C PRO A 227 11.27 14.32 -2.72
N GLY A 228 10.66 15.49 -2.58
CA GLY A 228 10.88 16.66 -3.42
C GLY A 228 12.34 16.91 -3.81
N MET A 229 12.62 16.79 -5.09
CA MET A 229 13.73 17.46 -5.76
C MET A 229 13.14 18.57 -6.61
N GLY A 230 13.65 19.79 -6.42
CA GLY A 230 13.25 20.99 -7.13
C GLY A 230 13.35 20.83 -8.65
N ARG A 231 12.55 21.65 -9.35
CA ARG A 231 12.50 21.72 -10.82
C ARG A 231 13.90 21.74 -11.44
N GLY A 232 14.11 20.83 -12.39
CA GLY A 232 15.15 20.95 -13.41
C GLY A 232 16.45 20.23 -13.09
N GLN A 233 16.47 18.91 -13.30
CA GLN A 233 17.66 18.17 -13.76
C GLN A 233 17.22 16.77 -14.22
N GLN A 234 17.51 16.47 -15.49
CA GLN A 234 17.09 15.26 -16.18
C GLN A 234 18.31 14.31 -16.20
N ALA A 235 18.23 13.19 -15.49
CA ALA A 235 19.25 12.14 -15.58
C ALA A 235 18.77 11.05 -16.55
N ARG A 236 19.58 10.84 -17.58
CA ARG A 236 19.41 9.89 -18.69
C ARG A 236 19.69 8.47 -18.20
N ALA A 237 18.82 7.52 -18.54
CA ALA A 237 19.03 6.10 -18.30
C ALA A 237 20.00 5.52 -19.34
N GLU A 238 21.03 4.81 -18.90
CA GLU A 238 21.77 3.85 -19.73
C GLU A 238 21.29 2.43 -19.40
N ALA A 239 21.35 1.59 -20.44
CA ALA A 239 20.63 0.33 -20.62
C ALA A 239 21.12 -0.83 -19.75
#